data_AF-A0A957D7B3-F1
#
_entry.id   AF-A0A957D7B3-F1
#
_cell.length_a   1.000
_cell.length_b   1.000
_cell.length_c   1.000
_cell.angle_alpha   90.00
_cell.angle_beta   90.00
_cell.angle_gamma   90.00
#
_symmetry.space_group_name_H-M   'P 1'
#
loop_
_entity.id
_entity.type
_entity.pdbx_description
1 polymer ?
#
loop_
_entity_poly.entity_id
_entity_poly.type
_entity_poly.pdbx_seq_one_letter_code
_entity_poly.pdbx_strand_id
1 'polypeptide(L)'
;GRVFSVRRLIAWAVVPLGNLLVIPLTDGWLEPAMREGGSLVTTFDWLVGSGPGAGIGLLFVTTGAIAALVGLSGYLFPIIRNVEMILPDHDEMELAEETAVPEQSPTIDPEAEPLPAQIN
;
A
#
# COMPACT_ATOMS: atom_id res chain seq x y z
N GLY A 1 14.18 -14.18 -0.25
CA GLY A 1 14.88 -13.83 -1.50
C GLY A 1 14.03 -14.07 -2.75
N ARG A 2 13.82 -15.32 -3.16
CA ARG A 2 13.25 -15.68 -4.48
C ARG A 2 11.83 -15.16 -4.74
N VAL A 3 10.93 -15.25 -3.75
CA VAL A 3 9.52 -14.80 -3.89
C VAL A 3 9.43 -13.29 -4.11
N PHE A 4 10.19 -12.51 -3.32
CA PHE A 4 10.24 -11.05 -3.48
C PHE A 4 10.89 -10.64 -4.81
N SER A 5 11.93 -11.35 -5.27
CA SER A 5 12.56 -11.10 -6.57
C SER A 5 11.61 -11.36 -7.74
N VAL A 6 10.86 -12.47 -7.71
CA VAL A 6 9.86 -12.78 -8.76
C VAL A 6 8.74 -11.75 -8.76
N ARG A 7 8.19 -11.39 -7.58
CA ARG A 7 7.19 -10.32 -7.47
C ARG A 7 7.70 -9.00 -8.07
N ARG A 8 8.93 -8.62 -7.76
CA ARG A 8 9.56 -7.39 -8.28
C ARG A 8 9.72 -7.46 -9.80
N LEU A 9 10.17 -8.59 -10.33
CA LEU A 9 10.33 -8.80 -11.77
C LEU A 9 8.99 -8.68 -12.51
N ILE A 10 7.94 -9.30 -11.99
CA ILE A 10 6.58 -9.17 -12.55
C ILE A 10 6.13 -7.71 -12.52
N ALA A 11 6.28 -7.02 -11.38
CA ALA A 11 5.90 -5.61 -11.26
C ALA A 11 6.63 -4.72 -12.29
N TRP A 12 7.91 -4.99 -12.56
CA TRP A 12 8.69 -4.25 -13.56
C TRP A 12 8.31 -4.60 -14.99
N ALA A 13 7.88 -5.82 -15.27
CA ALA A 13 7.45 -6.25 -16.60
C ALA A 13 6.09 -5.66 -17.01
N VAL A 14 5.21 -5.37 -16.05
CA VAL A 14 3.86 -4.86 -16.33
C VAL A 14 3.89 -3.47 -16.98
N VAL A 15 4.80 -2.58 -16.57
CA VAL A 15 4.88 -1.20 -17.10
C VAL A 15 5.17 -1.16 -18.62
N PRO A 16 6.24 -1.79 -19.14
CA PRO A 16 6.50 -1.78 -20.59
C PRO A 16 5.43 -2.52 -21.39
N LEU A 17 4.85 -3.61 -20.84
CA LEU A 17 3.74 -4.31 -21.49
C LEU A 17 2.50 -3.43 -21.59
N GLY A 18 2.17 -2.71 -20.51
CA GLY A 18 1.06 -1.75 -20.49
C GLY A 18 1.24 -0.67 -21.55
N ASN A 19 2.43 -0.05 -21.61
CA ASN A 19 2.73 0.97 -22.62
C ASN A 19 2.66 0.43 -24.05
N LEU A 20 3.12 -0.81 -24.29
CA LEU A 20 3.05 -1.45 -25.60
C LEU A 20 1.60 -1.70 -26.04
N LEU A 21 0.73 -2.07 -25.09
CA LEU A 21 -0.68 -2.33 -25.36
C LEU A 21 -1.51 -1.04 -25.46
N VAL A 22 -1.13 0.03 -24.75
CA VAL A 22 -1.95 1.25 -24.67
C VAL A 22 -2.07 1.93 -26.03
N ILE A 23 -0.98 2.00 -26.80
CA ILE A 23 -0.91 2.69 -28.10
C ILE A 23 -1.89 2.09 -29.13
N PRO A 24 -1.85 0.77 -29.44
CA PRO A 24 -2.80 0.19 -30.39
C PRO A 24 -4.24 0.21 -29.85
N LEU A 25 -4.41 0.19 -28.53
CA LEU A 25 -5.74 0.20 -27.90
C LEU A 25 -6.38 1.60 -28.01
N THR A 26 -5.65 2.67 -27.70
CA THR A 26 -6.10 4.07 -27.90
C THR A 26 -6.41 4.32 -29.36
N ASP A 27 -5.42 4.16 -30.23
CA ASP A 27 -5.48 4.71 -31.58
C ASP A 27 -6.26 3.79 -32.54
N GLY A 28 -6.23 2.48 -32.28
CA GLY A 28 -6.79 1.46 -33.14
C GLY A 28 -8.20 1.00 -32.76
N TRP A 29 -8.59 1.05 -31.49
CA TRP A 29 -9.88 0.53 -31.02
C TRP A 29 -10.77 1.62 -30.40
N LEU A 30 -10.24 2.41 -29.47
CA LEU A 30 -11.04 3.40 -28.76
C LEU A 30 -11.32 4.66 -29.57
N GLU A 31 -10.32 5.22 -30.25
CA GLU A 31 -10.48 6.37 -31.13
C GLU A 31 -11.53 6.10 -32.24
N PRO A 32 -11.48 4.99 -33.02
CA PRO A 32 -12.50 4.73 -34.03
C PRO A 32 -13.87 4.37 -33.44
N ALA A 33 -13.93 3.74 -32.27
CA ALA A 33 -15.20 3.43 -31.62
C ALA A 33 -15.91 4.65 -31.02
N MET A 34 -15.17 5.74 -30.76
CA MET A 34 -15.68 7.00 -30.23
C MET A 34 -15.84 8.12 -31.29
N ARG A 35 -15.42 7.90 -32.53
CA ARG A 35 -15.72 8.81 -33.66
C ARG A 35 -17.21 8.81 -33.98
N GLU A 36 -17.67 9.91 -34.59
CA GLU A 36 -19.06 10.06 -35.04
C GLU A 36 -19.54 8.83 -35.84
N GLY A 37 -20.59 8.17 -35.33
CA GLY A 37 -21.13 6.92 -35.90
C GLY A 37 -20.62 5.62 -35.26
N GLY A 38 -19.71 5.69 -34.29
CA GLY A 38 -19.25 4.54 -33.52
C GLY A 38 -20.29 4.01 -32.52
N SER A 39 -20.27 2.70 -32.25
CA SER A 39 -21.26 2.04 -31.38
C SER A 39 -21.16 2.46 -29.90
N LEU A 40 -20.00 2.96 -29.47
CA LEU A 40 -19.77 3.40 -28.09
C LEU A 40 -20.23 4.84 -27.83
N VAL A 41 -20.39 5.64 -28.89
CA VAL A 41 -20.81 7.04 -28.77
C VAL A 41 -22.19 7.12 -28.12
N THR A 42 -23.17 6.34 -28.56
CA THR A 42 -24.53 6.39 -27.99
C THR A 42 -24.62 6.07 -26.49
N THR A 43 -23.65 5.32 -25.94
CA THR A 43 -23.65 4.93 -24.52
C THR A 43 -22.70 5.77 -23.66
N PHE A 44 -21.60 6.26 -24.24
CA PHE A 44 -20.52 6.94 -23.49
C PHE A 44 -20.34 8.42 -23.86
N ASP A 45 -21.08 8.94 -24.84
CA ASP A 45 -21.04 10.37 -25.19
C ASP A 45 -21.41 11.28 -24.01
N TRP A 46 -22.40 10.89 -23.20
CA TRP A 46 -22.78 11.67 -22.01
C TRP A 46 -21.69 11.72 -20.93
N LEU A 47 -20.76 10.76 -20.92
CA LEU A 47 -19.75 10.62 -19.88
C LEU A 47 -18.39 11.19 -20.30
N VAL A 48 -18.01 10.95 -21.56
CA VAL A 48 -16.68 11.30 -22.08
C VAL A 48 -16.75 12.24 -23.30
N GLY A 49 -17.92 12.35 -23.94
CA GLY A 49 -18.11 13.08 -25.20
C GLY A 49 -17.76 12.25 -26.45
N SER A 50 -18.05 12.80 -27.63
CA SER A 50 -17.79 12.19 -28.94
C SER A 50 -16.70 12.89 -29.77
N GLY A 51 -15.84 13.67 -29.12
CA GLY A 51 -14.81 14.49 -29.77
C GLY A 51 -13.42 13.82 -29.86
N PRO A 52 -12.44 14.49 -30.49
CA PRO A 52 -11.04 14.07 -30.49
C PRO A 52 -10.53 13.86 -29.06
N GLY A 53 -9.95 12.70 -28.76
CA GLY A 53 -9.48 12.35 -27.42
C GLY A 53 -10.54 11.69 -26.50
N ALA A 54 -11.78 11.49 -26.96
CA ALA A 54 -12.79 10.73 -26.21
C ALA A 54 -12.34 9.28 -25.95
N GLY A 55 -11.57 8.67 -26.85
CA GLY A 55 -10.99 7.35 -26.65
C GLY A 55 -10.07 7.28 -25.42
N ILE A 56 -9.26 8.31 -25.19
CA ILE A 56 -8.38 8.39 -24.02
C ILE A 56 -9.19 8.60 -22.74
N GLY A 57 -10.24 9.44 -22.78
CA GLY A 57 -11.12 9.65 -21.63
C GLY A 57 -11.82 8.35 -21.19
N LEU A 58 -12.31 7.55 -22.14
CA LEU A 58 -12.97 6.28 -21.82
C LEU A 58 -11.99 5.26 -21.24
N LEU A 59 -10.73 5.26 -21.69
CA LEU A 59 -9.67 4.47 -21.09
C LEU A 59 -9.41 4.82 -19.63
N PHE A 60 -9.34 6.12 -19.30
CA PHE A 60 -9.14 6.55 -17.92
C PHE A 60 -10.31 6.14 -17.02
N VAL A 61 -11.54 6.35 -17.48
CA VAL A 61 -12.75 5.94 -16.73
C VAL A 61 -12.75 4.43 -16.48
N THR A 62 -12.50 3.64 -17.53
CA THR A 62 -12.53 2.17 -17.44
C THR A 62 -11.39 1.65 -16.57
N THR A 63 -10.17 2.16 -16.74
CA THR A 63 -9.00 1.75 -15.94
C THR A 63 -9.17 2.15 -14.48
N GLY A 64 -9.71 3.35 -14.23
CA GLY A 64 -10.04 3.81 -12.88
C GLY A 64 -11.08 2.91 -12.20
N ALA A 65 -12.13 2.52 -12.92
CA ALA A 65 -13.14 1.58 -12.43
C ALA A 65 -12.52 0.22 -12.09
N ILE A 66 -11.66 -0.33 -12.96
CA ILE A 66 -10.94 -1.58 -12.69
C ILE A 66 -10.03 -1.43 -11.45
N ALA A 67 -9.27 -0.35 -11.35
CA ALA A 67 -8.40 -0.09 -10.21
C ALA A 67 -9.19 0.01 -8.90
N ALA A 68 -10.35 0.69 -8.93
CA ALA A 68 -11.27 0.77 -7.79
C ALA A 68 -11.80 -0.62 -7.39
N LEU A 69 -12.19 -1.45 -8.37
CA LEU A 69 -12.64 -2.83 -8.12
C LEU A 69 -11.51 -3.69 -7.53
N VAL A 70 -10.28 -3.55 -8.01
CA VAL A 70 -9.12 -4.25 -7.45
C VAL A 70 -8.88 -3.80 -6.01
N GLY A 71 -8.89 -2.50 -5.72
CA GLY A 71 -8.77 -1.98 -4.34
C GLY A 71 -9.90 -2.47 -3.43
N LEU A 72 -11.14 -2.47 -3.92
CA LEU A 72 -12.30 -2.96 -3.19
C LEU A 72 -12.22 -4.47 -2.95
N SER A 73 -11.75 -5.25 -3.93
CA SER A 73 -11.52 -6.68 -3.74
C SER A 73 -10.50 -6.95 -2.63
N GLY A 74 -9.47 -6.10 -2.52
CA GLY A 74 -8.52 -6.11 -1.42
C GLY A 74 -9.19 -6.01 -0.05
N TYR A 75 -10.21 -5.17 0.08
CA TYR A 75 -11.03 -5.06 1.29
C TYR A 75 -11.92 -6.29 1.56
N LEU A 76 -12.37 -6.97 0.50
CA LEU A 76 -13.15 -8.21 0.64
C LEU A 76 -12.28 -9.40 1.07
N PHE A 77 -10.96 -9.37 0.84
CA PHE A 77 -10.07 -10.44 1.30
C PHE A 77 -9.82 -10.33 2.81
N PRO A 78 -10.31 -11.29 3.62
CA PRO A 78 -10.18 -11.25 5.08
C PRO A 78 -8.71 -11.26 5.54
N ILE A 79 -7.80 -11.74 4.70
CA ILE A 79 -6.35 -11.77 4.94
C ILE A 79 -5.73 -10.38 4.93
N ILE A 80 -6.31 -9.42 4.20
CA ILE A 80 -5.89 -8.01 4.16
C ILE A 80 -6.64 -7.24 5.25
N ARG A 81 -7.94 -7.52 5.43
CA ARG A 81 -8.78 -6.88 6.45
C ARG A 81 -8.30 -7.13 7.89
N ASN A 82 -7.86 -8.35 8.18
CA ASN A 82 -7.44 -8.73 9.52
C ASN A 82 -5.91 -8.64 9.71
N VAL A 83 -5.19 -7.90 8.84
CA VAL A 83 -3.74 -7.68 9.01
C VAL A 83 -3.42 -7.19 10.42
N GLU A 84 -4.19 -6.23 10.92
CA GLU A 84 -4.05 -5.66 12.27
C GLU A 84 -4.38 -6.65 13.40
N MET A 85 -5.08 -7.76 13.13
CA MET A 85 -5.30 -8.83 14.13
C MET A 85 -4.27 -9.96 14.06
N ILE A 86 -3.49 -10.01 12.97
CA ILE A 86 -2.51 -11.08 12.73
C ILE A 86 -1.13 -10.68 13.23
N LEU A 87 -0.83 -9.38 13.35
CA LEU A 87 0.41 -8.89 13.97
C LEU A 87 0.17 -8.63 15.47
N PRO A 88 0.80 -9.38 16.39
CA PRO A 88 0.79 -9.11 17.82
C PRO A 88 1.95 -8.15 18.15
N ASP A 89 1.91 -6.92 17.67
CA ASP A 89 2.92 -5.89 17.98
C ASP A 89 2.59 -5.11 19.27
N HIS A 90 1.36 -5.26 19.79
CA HIS A 90 0.94 -4.62 21.04
C HIS A 90 1.39 -5.37 22.31
N ASP A 91 1.47 -6.71 22.28
CA ASP A 91 1.80 -7.50 23.48
C ASP A 91 3.31 -7.49 23.80
N GLU A 92 4.17 -7.30 22.80
CA GLU A 92 5.63 -7.32 22.99
C GLU A 92 6.18 -6.03 23.63
N MET A 93 5.49 -4.90 23.48
CA MET A 93 5.89 -3.62 24.09
C MET A 93 5.54 -3.56 25.58
N GLU A 94 4.41 -4.14 26.00
CA GLU A 94 3.98 -4.16 27.41
C GLU A 94 4.91 -5.04 28.27
N LEU A 95 5.39 -6.16 27.73
CA LEU A 95 6.40 -7.04 28.37
C LEU A 95 7.78 -6.36 28.53
N ALA A 96 8.15 -5.45 27.63
CA ALA A 96 9.39 -4.70 27.69
C ALA A 96 9.32 -3.51 28.67
N GLU A 97 8.12 -2.97 28.90
CA GLU A 97 7.89 -1.88 29.85
C GLU A 97 7.67 -2.40 31.28
N GLU A 98 7.00 -3.54 31.47
CA GLU A 98 6.85 -4.21 32.78
C GLU A 98 8.18 -4.74 33.33
N THR A 99 9.10 -5.16 32.45
CA THR A 99 10.47 -5.54 32.85
C THR A 99 11.38 -4.34 33.10
N ALA A 100 10.95 -3.14 32.75
CA ALA A 100 11.67 -1.89 32.96
C ALA A 100 11.03 -1.03 34.07
N VAL A 101 11.40 -1.37 35.32
CA VAL A 101 11.48 -0.49 36.52
C VAL A 101 10.23 -0.53 37.44
N PRO A 102 10.35 -0.75 38.79
CA PRO A 102 11.44 -0.31 39.68
C PRO A 102 11.87 -1.32 40.77
N GLU A 103 13.11 -1.80 40.72
CA GLU A 103 13.78 -2.29 41.94
C GLU A 103 15.18 -1.69 42.06
N GLN A 104 15.27 -0.64 42.88
CA GLN A 104 16.41 -0.19 43.70
C GLN A 104 16.36 1.34 43.83
N SER A 105 15.45 1.78 44.70
CA SER A 105 15.70 2.98 45.50
C SER A 105 16.98 2.69 46.30
N PRO A 106 18.06 3.48 46.20
CA PRO A 106 19.20 3.32 47.08
C PRO A 106 18.70 3.63 48.48
N THR A 107 18.57 2.60 49.31
CA THR A 107 18.46 2.76 50.76
C THR A 107 19.78 3.40 51.18
N ILE A 108 19.78 4.72 51.34
CA ILE A 108 20.84 5.42 52.06
C ILE A 108 20.73 4.94 53.49
N ASP A 109 21.55 3.93 53.81
CA ASP A 109 21.79 3.47 55.16
C ASP A 109 22.53 4.62 55.89
N PRO A 110 21.93 5.30 56.89
CA PRO A 110 22.60 6.40 57.57
C PRO A 110 23.65 5.92 58.58
N GLU A 111 23.95 4.62 58.63
CA GLU A 111 24.72 3.98 59.70
C GLU A 111 25.99 3.27 59.20
N ALA A 112 26.75 3.93 58.31
CA ALA A 112 28.15 3.59 58.08
C ALA A 112 29.04 4.47 58.98
N GLU A 113 29.26 3.96 60.18
CA GLU A 113 30.26 4.43 61.17
C GLU A 113 31.61 4.76 60.50
N PRO A 114 32.23 5.93 60.74
CA PRO A 114 33.48 6.30 60.09
C PRO A 114 34.64 5.54 60.74
N LEU A 115 35.13 4.49 60.08
CA LEU A 115 36.37 3.83 60.50
C LEU A 115 37.57 4.76 60.28
N PRO A 116 38.50 4.83 61.26
CA PRO A 116 39.47 5.92 61.38
C PRO A 116 40.54 5.86 60.29
N ALA A 117 40.95 7.06 59.87
CA ALA A 117 42.10 7.30 59.01
C ALA A 117 43.33 6.53 59.52
N GLN A 118 43.71 5.48 58.79
CA GLN A 118 45.02 4.86 58.93
C GLN A 118 45.97 5.52 57.93
N ILE A 119 46.88 6.29 58.51
CA ILE A 119 48.06 6.90 57.90
C ILE A 119 49.03 5.78 57.54
N ASN A 120 49.34 5.61 56.25
CA ASN A 120 50.70 5.36 55.75
C ASN A 120 50.77 5.52 54.21
#